data_AF-A0A3N5FZ88-F1
#
_entry.id   AF-A0A3N5FZ88-F1
#
_cell.length_a   1.000
_cell.length_b   1.000
_cell.length_c   1.000
_cell.angle_alpha   90.00
_cell.angle_beta   90.00
_cell.angle_gamma   90.00
#
_symmetry.space_group_name_H-M   'P 1'
#
loop_
_entity.id
_entity.type
_entity.pdbx_description
1 polymer ?
#
loop_
_entity_poly.entity_id
_entity_poly.type
_entity_poly.pdbx_seq_one_letter_code
_entity_poly.pdbx_strand_id
1 'polypeptide(L)'
;MFGTRLQVFARADLTLTLAFIALTCWLGAAGPLLPAPRAERSVDGDEELLPIHATEAERLLSALHPPIMRIADPPPVGPIRNVAEFEPCTGVLIRYPLGVGYEI
;
A
#
# COMPACT_ATOMS: atom_id res chain seq x y z
N MET A 1 34.24 18.04 -53.77
CA MET A 1 34.26 18.69 -52.44
C MET A 1 32.91 18.55 -51.69
N PHE A 2 32.21 17.41 -51.78
CA PHE A 2 30.88 17.20 -51.14
C PHE A 2 30.83 16.06 -50.11
N GLY A 3 31.92 15.29 -49.94
CA GLY A 3 31.92 14.06 -49.13
C GLY A 3 32.08 14.25 -47.62
N THR A 4 32.62 15.38 -47.17
CA THR A 4 32.91 15.61 -45.74
C THR A 4 31.71 16.13 -44.94
N ARG A 5 30.72 16.77 -45.59
CA ARG A 5 29.54 17.32 -44.89
C ARG A 5 28.51 16.25 -44.49
N LEU A 6 28.37 15.18 -45.27
CA LEU A 6 27.44 14.08 -44.99
C LEU A 6 27.90 13.21 -43.80
N GLN A 7 29.21 13.00 -43.62
CA GLN A 7 29.74 12.21 -42.51
C GLN A 7 29.65 12.91 -41.14
N VAL A 8 29.64 14.24 -41.12
CA VAL A 8 29.52 15.01 -39.86
C VAL A 8 28.08 15.00 -39.35
N PHE A 9 27.09 15.07 -40.25
CA PHE A 9 25.66 15.06 -39.90
C PHE A 9 25.24 13.72 -39.27
N ALA A 10 25.61 12.59 -39.88
CA ALA A 10 25.28 11.26 -39.36
C ALA A 10 25.91 10.94 -37.99
N ARG A 11 27.07 11.54 -37.68
CA ARG A 11 27.75 11.39 -36.39
C ARG A 11 27.08 12.19 -35.27
N ALA A 12 26.59 13.40 -35.59
CA ALA A 12 25.89 14.25 -34.64
C ALA A 12 24.56 13.61 -34.18
N ASP A 13 23.81 13.01 -35.11
CA ASP A 13 22.54 12.32 -34.82
C ASP A 13 22.74 11.07 -33.94
N LEU A 14 23.84 10.33 -34.15
CA LEU A 14 24.18 9.16 -33.33
C LEU A 14 24.59 9.55 -31.90
N THR A 15 25.34 10.65 -31.75
CA THR A 15 25.72 11.13 -30.41
C THR A 15 24.53 11.65 -29.60
N LEU A 16 23.57 12.28 -30.28
CA LEU A 16 22.37 12.83 -29.63
C LEU A 16 21.42 11.71 -29.21
N THR A 17 21.25 10.68 -30.04
CA THR A 17 20.46 9.49 -29.70
C THR A 17 21.06 8.68 -28.56
N LEU A 18 22.39 8.46 -28.55
CA LEU A 18 23.06 7.79 -27.44
C LEU A 18 23.01 8.60 -26.14
N ALA A 19 23.14 9.93 -26.21
CA ALA A 19 22.97 10.79 -25.04
C ALA A 19 21.54 10.74 -24.49
N PHE A 20 20.54 10.67 -25.37
CA PHE A 20 19.14 10.53 -24.97
C PHE A 20 18.87 9.19 -24.27
N ILE A 21 19.41 8.09 -24.81
CA ILE A 21 19.31 6.75 -24.21
C ILE A 21 20.04 6.70 -22.86
N ALA A 22 21.24 7.28 -22.76
CA ALA A 22 21.97 7.33 -21.51
C ALA A 22 21.22 8.16 -20.45
N LEU A 23 20.62 9.29 -20.85
CA LEU A 23 19.82 10.14 -19.97
C LEU A 23 18.56 9.41 -19.49
N THR A 24 17.83 8.71 -20.36
CA THR A 24 16.64 7.94 -19.96
C THR A 24 17.00 6.75 -19.08
N CYS A 25 18.13 6.08 -19.33
CA CYS A 25 18.66 5.04 -18.43
C CYS A 25 19.06 5.61 -17.06
N TRP A 26 19.66 6.80 -17.01
CA TRP A 26 20.07 7.44 -15.75
C TRP A 26 18.85 7.93 -14.94
N LEU A 27 17.86 8.51 -15.60
CA LEU A 27 16.58 8.88 -14.98
C LEU A 27 15.75 7.66 -14.56
N GLY A 28 15.81 6.55 -15.29
CA GLY A 28 15.11 5.30 -14.92
C GLY A 28 15.78 4.52 -13.78
N ALA A 29 17.09 4.69 -13.57
CA ALA A 29 17.83 4.11 -12.45
C ALA A 29 17.59 4.85 -11.13
N ALA A 30 17.17 6.12 -11.20
CA ALA A 30 16.57 6.82 -10.07
C ALA A 30 15.13 6.32 -9.91
N GLY A 31 14.98 5.11 -9.35
CA GLY A 31 13.69 4.61 -8.87
C GLY A 31 13.00 5.66 -7.98
N PRO A 32 11.67 5.55 -7.78
CA PRO A 32 10.89 6.60 -7.15
C PRO A 32 11.49 6.97 -5.79
N LEU A 33 12.06 8.18 -5.70
CA LEU A 33 12.45 8.86 -4.46
C LEU A 33 11.23 9.28 -3.64
N LEU A 34 10.10 8.58 -3.81
CA LEU A 34 8.92 8.82 -3.02
C LEU A 34 9.24 8.32 -1.61
N PRO A 35 9.20 9.18 -0.59
CA PRO A 35 9.33 8.72 0.78
C PRO A 35 8.27 7.65 1.01
N ALA A 36 8.65 6.55 1.67
CA ALA A 36 7.69 5.56 2.11
C ALA A 36 6.55 6.28 2.86
N PRO A 37 5.28 5.86 2.70
CA PRO A 37 4.18 6.46 3.42
C PRO A 37 4.53 6.42 4.91
N ARG A 38 4.55 7.61 5.54
CA ARG A 38 4.94 7.77 6.93
C ARG A 38 4.03 6.88 7.77
N ALA A 39 4.60 5.84 8.39
CA ALA A 39 3.82 5.00 9.27
C ALA A 39 3.35 5.85 10.47
N GLU A 40 2.14 5.54 10.91
CA GLU A 40 1.59 6.13 12.12
C GLU A 40 2.48 5.73 13.30
N ARG A 41 2.75 6.67 14.22
CA ARG A 41 3.46 6.36 15.45
C ARG A 41 2.46 6.22 16.59
N SER A 42 2.81 5.43 17.58
CA SER A 42 2.11 5.35 18.85
C SER A 42 1.91 6.74 19.47
N VAL A 43 0.91 6.87 20.34
CA VAL A 43 0.59 8.12 21.04
C VAL A 43 1.79 8.65 21.83
N ASP A 44 2.54 7.76 22.47
CA ASP A 44 3.75 8.09 23.24
C ASP A 44 4.97 8.35 22.32
N GLY A 45 4.87 7.99 21.04
CA GLY A 45 5.90 8.19 20.03
C GLY A 45 7.03 7.16 20.06
N ASP A 46 7.02 6.21 20.99
CA ASP A 46 8.11 5.23 21.18
C ASP A 46 8.16 4.16 20.08
N GLU A 47 7.00 3.82 19.51
CA GLU A 47 6.87 2.76 18.51
C GLU A 47 6.22 3.24 17.21
N GLU A 48 6.69 2.69 16.09
CA GLU A 48 6.08 2.81 14.77
C GLU A 48 5.02 1.73 14.60
N LEU A 49 3.78 2.13 14.30
CA LEU A 49 2.65 1.22 14.19
C LEU A 49 2.65 0.52 12.84
N LEU A 50 2.08 -0.69 12.82
CA LEU A 50 1.81 -1.40 11.58
C LEU A 50 0.87 -0.57 10.68
N PRO A 51 1.05 -0.63 9.36
CA PRO A 51 0.15 0.04 8.42
C PRO A 51 -1.31 -0.40 8.65
N ILE A 52 -2.18 0.57 8.93
CA ILE A 52 -3.63 0.32 9.11
C ILE A 52 -4.33 -0.07 7.81
N HIS A 53 -3.73 0.27 6.67
CA HIS A 53 -4.26 -0.03 5.35
C HIS A 53 -3.44 -1.15 4.71
N ALA A 54 -4.14 -2.03 3.98
CA ALA A 54 -3.50 -3.06 3.18
C ALA A 54 -2.53 -2.41 2.19
N THR A 55 -1.27 -2.84 2.29
CA THR A 55 -0.23 -2.51 1.32
C THR A 55 -0.60 -3.09 -0.05
N GLU A 56 0.01 -2.57 -1.12
CA GLU A 56 -0.25 -3.08 -2.47
C GLU A 56 0.11 -4.56 -2.59
N ALA A 57 1.21 -4.99 -1.96
CA ALA A 57 1.61 -6.39 -1.89
C ALA A 57 0.54 -7.27 -1.21
N GLU A 58 0.01 -6.84 -0.05
CA GLU A 58 -1.05 -7.56 0.66
C GLU A 58 -2.37 -7.58 -0.11
N ARG A 59 -2.69 -6.49 -0.82
CA ARG A 59 -3.87 -6.39 -1.67
C ARG A 59 -3.83 -7.38 -2.83
N LEU A 60 -2.67 -7.55 -3.45
CA LEU A 60 -2.46 -8.57 -4.49
C LEU A 60 -2.59 -10.00 -3.93
N LEU A 61 -2.11 -10.23 -2.71
CA LEU A 61 -2.27 -11.51 -2.00
C LEU A 61 -3.72 -11.78 -1.57
N SER A 62 -4.56 -10.74 -1.44
CA SER A 62 -5.99 -10.92 -1.15
C SER A 62 -6.71 -11.73 -2.23
N ALA A 63 -6.22 -11.72 -3.48
CA ALA A 63 -6.79 -12.52 -4.57
C ALA A 63 -6.46 -14.02 -4.47
N LEU A 64 -5.42 -14.38 -3.70
CA LEU A 64 -5.04 -15.78 -3.45
C LEU A 64 -5.86 -16.42 -2.34
N HIS A 65 -6.45 -15.60 -1.47
CA HIS A 65 -7.39 -16.11 -0.49
C HIS A 65 -8.68 -16.49 -1.22
N PRO A 66 -9.19 -17.73 -1.05
CA PRO A 66 -10.55 -18.03 -1.49
C PRO A 66 -11.48 -16.99 -0.86
N PRO A 67 -12.55 -16.54 -1.55
CA PRO A 67 -13.50 -15.63 -0.95
C PRO A 67 -13.93 -16.26 0.36
N ILE A 68 -13.49 -15.68 1.48
CA ILE A 68 -13.85 -16.15 2.81
C ILE A 68 -15.36 -16.19 2.77
N MET A 69 -15.87 -17.41 2.92
CA MET A 69 -17.24 -17.83 2.76
C MET A 69 -18.14 -17.05 3.72
N ARG A 70 -18.41 -15.78 3.41
CA ARG A 70 -19.23 -14.87 4.22
C ARG A 70 -20.72 -15.01 3.88
N ILE A 71 -21.09 -15.98 3.05
CA ILE A 71 -22.43 -16.12 2.48
C ILE A 71 -23.14 -17.43 2.85
N ALA A 72 -22.47 -18.49 3.32
CA ALA A 72 -23.07 -19.84 3.24
C ALA A 72 -23.37 -20.57 4.55
N ASP A 73 -23.16 -19.99 5.74
CA ASP A 73 -23.73 -20.58 6.95
C ASP A 73 -25.12 -19.98 7.20
N PRO A 74 -26.20 -20.79 7.16
CA PRO A 74 -27.52 -20.29 7.54
C PRO A 74 -27.46 -19.79 9.00
N PRO A 75 -28.28 -18.79 9.37
CA PRO A 75 -28.38 -18.39 10.76
C PRO A 75 -28.67 -19.64 11.61
N PRO A 76 -28.14 -19.72 12.85
CA PRO A 76 -28.23 -20.94 13.63
C PRO A 76 -29.68 -21.43 13.76
N VAL A 77 -29.89 -22.75 13.78
CA VAL A 77 -31.24 -23.31 13.82
C VAL A 77 -31.69 -23.43 15.28
N GLY A 78 -32.58 -22.53 15.72
CA GLY A 78 -33.16 -22.54 17.07
C GLY A 78 -33.97 -21.27 17.34
N PRO A 79 -34.61 -21.14 18.52
CA PRO A 79 -35.19 -19.86 18.95
C PRO A 79 -34.05 -18.88 19.26
N ILE A 80 -33.55 -18.19 18.24
CA ILE A 80 -32.55 -17.14 18.39
C ILE A 80 -33.27 -15.83 18.71
N ARG A 81 -32.77 -15.13 19.72
CA ARG A 81 -33.16 -13.75 20.01
C ARG A 81 -31.91 -12.88 20.07
N ASN A 82 -32.08 -11.60 19.77
CA ASN A 82 -31.05 -10.63 20.09
C ASN A 82 -30.92 -10.52 21.62
N VAL A 83 -29.69 -10.41 22.11
CA VAL A 83 -29.40 -10.21 23.53
C VAL A 83 -29.47 -8.71 23.81
N ALA A 84 -30.15 -8.31 24.88
CA ALA A 84 -30.20 -6.91 25.25
C ALA A 84 -28.91 -6.47 25.95
N GLU A 85 -28.54 -5.19 25.81
CA GLU A 85 -27.30 -4.64 26.39
C GLU A 85 -27.27 -4.68 27.93
N PHE A 86 -28.42 -4.82 28.58
CA PHE A 86 -28.54 -4.90 30.04
C PHE A 86 -28.41 -6.33 30.59
N GLU A 87 -28.35 -7.34 29.72
CA GLU A 87 -28.13 -8.73 30.13
C GLU A 87 -26.64 -8.95 30.48
N PRO A 88 -26.30 -9.99 31.25
CA PRO A 88 -24.91 -10.25 31.62
C PRO A 88 -23.99 -10.45 30.40
N CYS A 89 -22.95 -9.62 30.28
CA CYS A 89 -21.95 -9.69 29.22
C CYS A 89 -20.66 -10.35 29.72
N THR A 90 -20.06 -11.23 28.91
CA THR A 90 -18.74 -11.85 29.21
C THR A 90 -17.58 -10.86 29.04
N GLY A 91 -17.75 -9.85 28.17
CA GLY A 91 -16.72 -8.86 27.89
C GLY A 91 -17.22 -7.80 26.90
N VAL A 92 -16.35 -6.84 26.59
CA VAL A 92 -16.59 -5.76 25.64
C VAL A 92 -15.48 -5.76 24.58
N LEU A 93 -15.86 -5.52 23.32
CA LEU A 93 -14.90 -5.35 22.23
C LEU A 93 -14.67 -3.86 21.99
N ILE A 94 -13.43 -3.41 22.08
CA ILE A 94 -13.04 -2.02 21.82
C ILE A 94 -12.05 -2.00 20.66
N ARG A 95 -12.21 -1.04 19.75
CA ARG A 95 -11.33 -0.86 18.59
C ARG A 95 -10.25 0.17 18.89
N TYR A 96 -9.01 -0.12 18.49
CA TYR A 96 -7.92 0.87 18.46
C TYR A 96 -7.97 1.73 17.16
N PRO A 97 -7.64 3.04 17.19
CA PRO A 97 -7.29 3.86 18.37
C PRO A 97 -8.47 3.99 19.33
N LEU A 98 -8.20 3.93 20.64
CA LEU A 98 -9.23 3.76 21.68
C LEU A 98 -10.35 4.80 21.62
N GLY A 99 -10.05 6.06 21.29
CA GLY A 99 -11.03 7.14 21.17
C GLY A 99 -11.81 7.47 22.46
N VAL A 100 -11.45 6.83 23.57
CA VAL A 100 -12.01 7.02 24.91
C VAL A 100 -10.91 7.53 25.84
N GLY A 101 -11.28 8.40 26.77
CA GLY A 101 -10.35 8.89 27.79
C GLY A 101 -9.88 7.75 28.68
N TYR A 102 -8.58 7.71 28.95
CA TYR A 102 -7.93 6.74 29.84
C TYR A 102 -7.45 7.38 31.14
N GLU A 103 -7.91 8.59 31.46
CA GLU A 103 -7.63 9.22 32.75
C GLU A 103 -8.48 8.56 33.83
N ILE A 104 -7.81 7.93 34.78
CA ILE A 104 -8.37 7.31 35.98
C ILE A 104 -7.96 8.16 37.18
#